data_AF-A0A2N7RRP7-F1
#
_entry.id   AF-A0A2N7RRP7-F1
#
_cell.length_a   1.000
_cell.length_b   1.000
_cell.length_c   1.000
_cell.angle_alpha   90.00
_cell.angle_beta   90.00
_cell.angle_gamma   90.00
#
_symmetry.space_group_name_H-M   'P 1'
#
loop_
_entity.id
_entity.type
_entity.pdbx_description
1 polymer ?
#
loop_
_entity_poly.entity_id
_entity_poly.type
_entity_poly.pdbx_seq_one_letter_code
_entity_poly.pdbx_strand_id
1 'polypeptide(L)'
;MTNKKYLAAMLAIASLITSMPASANYTCSGPVKGVSINGLGAVVAESIGKVQWGFLCNVETATNGINPATCKVMYATLLAAQASGRSVTLWVTDSATVCPDLPARWSYVNGFNLLRMDD
;
A
#
# COMPACT_ATOMS: atom_id res chain seq x y z
N MET A 1 47.13 2.14 31.32
CA MET A 1 47.06 3.37 30.51
C MET A 1 46.23 3.08 29.27
N THR A 2 44.90 3.23 29.36
CA THR A 2 43.99 2.93 28.23
C THR A 2 44.09 4.06 27.21
N ASN A 3 44.56 3.73 26.01
CA ASN A 3 44.85 4.69 24.95
C ASN A 3 43.54 5.33 24.43
N LYS A 4 43.31 6.59 24.81
CA LYS A 4 42.12 7.41 24.49
C LYS A 4 41.76 7.43 22.99
N LYS A 5 42.75 7.15 22.11
CA LYS A 5 42.59 7.01 20.66
C LYS A 5 41.74 5.81 20.24
N TYR A 6 41.84 4.66 20.95
CA TYR A 6 41.04 3.48 20.64
C TYR A 6 39.60 3.59 21.15
N LEU A 7 39.38 4.33 22.25
CA LEU A 7 38.06 4.64 22.77
C LEU A 7 37.23 5.47 21.78
N ALA A 8 37.84 6.47 21.13
CA ALA A 8 37.18 7.26 20.10
C ALA A 8 36.88 6.44 18.83
N ALA A 9 37.79 5.55 18.43
CA ALA A 9 37.60 4.67 17.27
C ALA A 9 36.50 3.62 17.49
N MET A 10 36.41 3.02 18.68
CA MET A 10 35.32 2.08 19.00
C MET A 10 33.95 2.79 19.04
N LEU A 11 33.89 4.02 19.54
CA LEU A 11 32.64 4.78 19.60
C LEU A 11 32.13 5.17 18.19
N ALA A 12 33.04 5.44 17.25
CA ALA A 12 32.69 5.74 15.85
C ALA A 12 32.25 4.50 15.04
N ILE A 13 32.72 3.30 15.39
CA ILE A 13 32.31 2.05 14.75
C ILE A 13 30.93 1.58 15.26
N ALA A 14 30.62 1.86 16.54
CA ALA A 14 29.33 1.51 17.13
C ALA A 14 28.14 2.29 16.51
N SER A 15 28.37 3.50 15.98
CA SER A 15 27.31 4.32 15.37
C SER A 15 26.90 3.90 13.94
N LEU A 16 27.61 2.95 13.32
CA LEU A 16 27.29 2.46 11.97
C LEU A 16 26.28 1.28 11.96
N ILE A 17 25.93 0.73 13.13
CA ILE A 17 25.17 -0.54 13.24
C ILE A 17 23.66 -0.31 13.52
N THR A 18 23.20 0.94 13.63
CA THR A 18 21.80 1.25 14.01
C THR A 18 20.90 1.63 12.84
N SER A 19 21.29 1.37 11.59
CA SER A 19 20.40 1.54 10.43
C SER A 19 19.33 0.44 10.38
N MET A 20 18.36 0.49 11.29
CA MET A 20 17.13 -0.29 11.17
C MET A 20 16.39 0.16 9.91
N PRO A 21 15.93 -0.77 9.05
CA PRO A 21 15.06 -0.41 7.94
C PRO A 21 13.77 0.18 8.51
N ALA A 22 13.49 1.45 8.20
CA ALA A 22 12.21 2.05 8.52
C ALA A 22 11.13 1.37 7.66
N SER A 23 10.22 0.63 8.29
CA SER A 23 8.99 0.16 7.64
C SER A 23 8.07 1.36 7.46
N ALA A 24 8.14 2.03 6.31
CA ALA A 24 7.21 3.10 6.01
C ALA A 24 5.87 2.51 5.53
N ASN A 25 4.77 3.02 6.09
CA ASN A 25 3.45 2.83 5.49
C ASN A 25 3.29 3.87 4.38
N TYR A 26 3.00 3.42 3.17
CA TYR A 26 2.82 4.29 2.02
C TYR A 26 1.34 4.56 1.82
N THR A 27 1.00 5.84 1.67
CA THR A 27 -0.36 6.28 1.42
C THR A 27 -0.52 6.73 -0.02
N CYS A 28 -1.59 6.24 -0.65
CA CYS A 28 -1.95 6.62 -2.00
C CYS A 28 -3.35 7.20 -1.99
N SER A 29 -3.44 8.51 -2.19
CA SER A 29 -4.73 9.21 -2.16
C SER A 29 -5.10 9.76 -3.52
N GLY A 30 -6.39 9.75 -3.82
CA GLY A 30 -6.93 10.46 -4.97
C GLY A 30 -8.31 9.95 -5.40
N PRO A 31 -8.84 10.53 -6.48
CA PRO A 31 -10.17 10.19 -6.99
C PRO A 31 -10.19 8.74 -7.48
N VAL A 32 -11.33 8.09 -7.30
CA VAL A 32 -11.59 6.73 -7.75
C VAL A 32 -12.27 6.74 -9.12
N LYS A 33 -11.75 5.96 -10.07
CA LYS A 33 -12.36 5.73 -11.39
C LYS A 33 -12.27 4.27 -11.81
N GLY A 34 -13.24 3.84 -12.61
CA GLY A 34 -13.31 2.51 -13.22
C GLY A 34 -13.27 1.36 -12.21
N VAL A 35 -14.07 1.43 -11.14
CA VAL A 35 -14.21 0.34 -10.17
C VAL A 35 -14.95 -0.84 -10.82
N SER A 36 -14.32 -2.00 -10.86
CA SER A 36 -14.85 -3.21 -11.51
C SER A 36 -14.43 -4.49 -10.80
N ILE A 37 -15.05 -5.60 -11.16
CA ILE A 37 -14.65 -6.94 -10.74
C ILE A 37 -14.36 -7.74 -12.01
N ASN A 38 -13.20 -8.38 -12.10
CA ASN A 38 -12.86 -9.23 -13.25
C ASN A 38 -13.47 -10.65 -13.11
N GLY A 39 -13.36 -11.46 -14.16
CA GLY A 39 -13.90 -12.83 -14.17
C GLY A 39 -13.26 -13.81 -13.17
N LEU A 40 -12.21 -13.40 -12.45
CA LEU A 40 -11.54 -14.17 -11.40
C LEU A 40 -11.88 -13.63 -9.99
N GLY A 41 -12.83 -12.68 -9.89
CA GLY A 41 -13.25 -12.09 -8.63
C GLY A 41 -12.32 -11.00 -8.07
N ALA A 42 -11.31 -10.55 -8.82
CA ALA A 42 -10.44 -9.47 -8.35
C ALA A 42 -11.15 -8.12 -8.48
N VAL A 43 -11.13 -7.32 -7.40
CA VAL A 43 -11.56 -5.92 -7.40
C VAL A 43 -10.48 -5.07 -8.04
N VAL A 44 -10.84 -4.41 -9.14
CA VAL A 44 -9.93 -3.59 -9.96
C VAL A 44 -10.41 -2.15 -9.93
N ALA A 45 -9.47 -1.22 -9.82
CA ALA A 45 -9.73 0.19 -10.10
C ALA A 45 -8.88 0.65 -11.28
N GLU A 46 -9.51 1.26 -12.29
CA GLU A 46 -8.80 1.91 -13.40
C GLU A 46 -7.82 2.95 -12.85
N SER A 47 -8.28 3.81 -11.94
CA SER A 47 -7.39 4.73 -11.24
C SER A 47 -7.82 5.03 -9.81
N ILE A 48 -6.85 5.09 -8.90
CA ILE A 48 -6.98 5.70 -7.58
C ILE A 48 -5.82 6.68 -7.40
N GLY A 49 -6.08 7.96 -7.65
CA GLY A 49 -5.01 8.96 -7.76
C GLY A 49 -4.02 8.56 -8.85
N LYS A 50 -2.78 8.26 -8.46
CA LYS A 50 -1.74 7.79 -9.40
C LYS A 50 -1.61 6.27 -9.53
N VAL A 51 -2.35 5.49 -8.74
CA VAL A 51 -2.46 4.03 -8.94
C VAL A 51 -3.28 3.79 -10.20
N GLN A 52 -2.81 2.94 -11.11
CA GLN A 52 -3.47 2.66 -12.39
C GLN A 52 -3.66 1.16 -12.57
N TRP A 53 -4.88 0.69 -12.86
CA TRP A 53 -5.22 -0.70 -13.15
C TRP A 53 -4.77 -1.73 -12.09
N GLY A 54 -4.80 -1.34 -10.82
CA GLY A 54 -4.37 -2.19 -9.70
C GLY A 54 -5.49 -3.12 -9.21
N PHE A 55 -5.13 -4.38 -8.92
CA PHE A 55 -6.02 -5.34 -8.26
C PHE A 55 -5.85 -5.19 -6.74
N LEU A 56 -6.91 -4.86 -6.03
CA LEU A 56 -6.83 -4.53 -4.60
C LEU A 56 -7.02 -5.77 -3.73
N CYS A 57 -8.08 -6.53 -3.96
CA CYS A 57 -8.42 -7.74 -3.22
C CYS A 57 -9.28 -8.65 -4.09
N ASN A 58 -9.66 -9.82 -3.58
CA ASN A 58 -10.50 -10.78 -4.28
C ASN A 58 -11.79 -11.10 -3.49
N VAL A 59 -12.94 -11.13 -4.17
CA VAL A 59 -14.27 -11.34 -3.56
C VAL A 59 -14.61 -12.82 -3.35
N GLU A 60 -13.73 -13.73 -3.77
CA GLU A 60 -13.89 -15.19 -3.68
C GLU A 60 -12.80 -15.83 -2.81
N THR A 61 -11.57 -15.30 -2.84
CA THR A 61 -10.41 -15.83 -2.11
C THR A 61 -9.73 -14.78 -1.24
N ALA A 62 -9.05 -15.20 -0.17
CA ALA A 62 -8.28 -14.27 0.65
C ALA A 62 -7.01 -13.83 -0.09
N THR A 63 -6.72 -12.52 -0.10
CA THR A 63 -5.53 -11.94 -0.74
C THR A 63 -4.99 -10.82 0.14
N ASN A 64 -3.67 -10.75 0.34
CA ASN A 64 -3.03 -9.76 1.23
C ASN A 64 -3.62 -9.71 2.65
N GLY A 65 -4.09 -10.84 3.17
CA GLY A 65 -4.77 -10.92 4.48
C GLY A 65 -6.19 -10.35 4.52
N ILE A 66 -6.71 -9.86 3.39
CA ILE A 66 -8.09 -9.40 3.23
C ILE A 66 -8.96 -10.60 2.86
N ASN A 67 -9.92 -10.93 3.71
CA ASN A 67 -10.87 -12.00 3.43
C ASN A 67 -11.96 -11.55 2.42
N PRO A 68 -12.66 -12.48 1.76
CA PRO A 68 -13.67 -12.16 0.74
C PRO A 68 -14.81 -11.24 1.21
N ALA A 69 -15.26 -11.37 2.46
CA ALA A 69 -16.33 -10.52 3.00
C ALA A 69 -15.86 -9.08 3.15
N THR A 70 -14.65 -8.88 3.69
CA THR A 70 -14.00 -7.56 3.77
C THR A 70 -13.79 -6.96 2.38
N CYS A 71 -13.36 -7.77 1.40
CA CYS A 71 -13.15 -7.29 0.04
C CYS A 71 -14.44 -6.76 -0.61
N LYS A 72 -15.58 -7.43 -0.40
CA LYS A 72 -16.89 -6.95 -0.88
C LYS A 72 -17.29 -5.62 -0.25
N VAL A 73 -17.00 -5.42 1.03
CA VAL A 73 -17.21 -4.12 1.71
C VAL A 73 -16.30 -3.04 1.11
N MET A 74 -15.03 -3.35 0.87
CA MET A 74 -14.11 -2.41 0.21
C MET A 74 -14.56 -2.05 -1.21
N TYR A 75 -15.05 -3.01 -1.99
CA TYR A 75 -15.66 -2.76 -3.30
C TYR A 75 -16.85 -1.81 -3.21
N ALA A 76 -17.76 -2.02 -2.25
CA ALA A 76 -18.90 -1.12 -2.04
C ALA A 76 -18.44 0.31 -1.68
N THR A 77 -17.42 0.45 -0.82
CA THR A 77 -16.83 1.75 -0.47
C THR A 77 -16.22 2.45 -1.68
N LEU A 78 -15.47 1.72 -2.52
CA LEU A 78 -14.90 2.26 -3.76
C LEU A 78 -15.97 2.71 -4.74
N LEU A 79 -17.03 1.91 -4.91
CA LEU A 79 -18.16 2.24 -5.77
C LEU A 79 -18.89 3.50 -5.28
N ALA A 80 -19.10 3.62 -3.97
CA ALA A 80 -19.68 4.81 -3.36
C ALA A 80 -18.78 6.05 -3.53
N ALA A 81 -17.47 5.92 -3.36
CA ALA A 81 -16.51 6.99 -3.59
C ALA A 81 -16.55 7.46 -5.06
N GLN A 82 -16.53 6.53 -6.02
CA GLN A 82 -16.67 6.84 -7.44
C GLN A 82 -17.99 7.55 -7.75
N ALA A 83 -19.12 7.04 -7.23
CA ALA A 83 -20.45 7.60 -7.50
C ALA A 83 -20.63 9.00 -6.90
N SER A 84 -19.94 9.31 -5.81
CA SER A 84 -19.97 10.63 -5.15
C SER A 84 -18.83 11.56 -5.57
N GLY A 85 -17.94 11.13 -6.47
CA GLY A 85 -16.77 11.92 -6.88
C GLY A 85 -15.74 12.13 -5.77
N ARG A 86 -15.74 11.31 -4.72
CA ARG A 86 -14.85 11.43 -3.56
C ARG A 86 -13.53 10.73 -3.80
N SER A 87 -12.51 11.20 -3.08
CA SER A 87 -11.21 10.54 -3.04
C SER A 87 -11.21 9.42 -2.00
N VAL A 88 -10.29 8.48 -2.19
CA VAL A 88 -9.96 7.49 -1.16
C VAL A 88 -8.47 7.55 -0.89
N THR A 89 -8.10 7.17 0.33
CA THR A 89 -6.73 6.86 0.70
C THR A 89 -6.57 5.34 0.78
N LEU A 90 -5.52 4.83 0.14
CA LEU A 90 -5.04 3.45 0.22
C LEU A 90 -3.81 3.43 1.11
N TRP A 91 -3.70 2.40 1.96
CA TRP A 91 -2.48 2.13 2.71
C TRP A 91 -1.84 0.85 2.21
N VAL A 92 -0.53 0.93 2.03
CA VAL A 92 0.32 -0.15 1.56
C VAL A 92 1.51 -0.29 2.49
N THR A 93 1.78 -1.52 2.94
CA THR A 93 2.87 -1.80 3.89
C THR A 93 4.18 -2.23 3.22
N ASP A 94 4.18 -2.43 1.91
CA ASP A 94 5.37 -2.87 1.16
C ASP A 94 6.12 -1.67 0.56
N SER A 95 7.42 -1.57 0.86
CA SER A 95 8.31 -0.47 0.47
C SER A 95 8.93 -0.58 -0.92
N ALA A 96 8.76 -1.72 -1.60
CA ALA A 96 9.21 -1.87 -2.98
C ALA A 96 8.37 -1.03 -3.98
N THR A 97 7.25 -0.45 -3.52
CA THR A 97 6.22 0.06 -4.42
C THR A 97 5.41 1.21 -3.81
N VAL A 98 5.98 2.42 -3.87
CA VAL A 98 5.29 3.65 -3.47
C VAL A 98 4.51 4.21 -4.66
N CYS A 99 3.30 4.72 -4.46
CA CYS A 99 2.57 5.40 -5.53
C CYS A 99 3.37 6.60 -6.06
N PRO A 100 3.60 6.76 -7.38
CA PRO A 100 3.05 6.04 -8.55
C PRO A 100 3.92 4.94 -9.15
N ASP A 101 5.04 4.60 -8.54
CA ASP A 101 6.02 3.62 -9.07
C ASP A 101 5.56 2.16 -8.94
N LEU A 102 4.24 1.94 -8.79
CA LEU A 102 3.62 0.63 -8.90
C LEU A 102 3.80 0.10 -10.33
N PRO A 103 4.52 -1.03 -10.57
CA PRO A 103 4.48 -1.71 -11.85
C PRO A 103 3.12 -2.40 -12.12
N ALA A 104 2.07 -2.07 -11.36
CA ALA A 104 0.81 -2.80 -11.32
C ALA A 104 -0.15 -2.44 -12.45
N ARG A 105 0.28 -2.58 -13.70
CA ARG A 105 -0.67 -2.75 -14.79
C ARG A 105 -1.17 -4.19 -14.71
N TRP A 106 -2.43 -4.39 -14.32
CA TRP A 106 -3.07 -5.71 -14.28
C TRP A 106 -2.43 -6.69 -13.27
N SER A 107 -2.07 -6.21 -12.08
CA SER A 107 -1.57 -7.08 -11.00
C SER A 107 -2.04 -6.61 -9.62
N TYR A 108 -1.86 -7.47 -8.62
CA TYR A 108 -2.19 -7.14 -7.23
C TYR A 108 -1.28 -6.04 -6.67
N VAL A 109 -1.89 -5.09 -5.98
CA VAL A 109 -1.19 -4.09 -5.17
C VAL A 109 -0.65 -4.78 -3.93
N ASN A 110 0.62 -5.19 -3.98
CA ASN A 110 1.30 -5.86 -2.87
C ASN A 110 1.24 -5.02 -1.60
N GLY A 111 0.97 -5.65 -0.47
CA GLY A 111 0.91 -4.97 0.83
C GLY A 111 -0.31 -4.07 1.03
N PHE A 112 -1.28 -4.03 0.10
CA PHE A 112 -2.55 -3.34 0.33
C PHE A 112 -3.29 -3.96 1.50
N ASN A 113 -3.61 -3.15 2.51
CA ASN A 113 -4.24 -3.62 3.74
C ASN A 113 -5.44 -2.78 4.21
N LEU A 114 -5.54 -1.51 3.81
CA LEU A 114 -6.57 -0.61 4.30
C LEU A 114 -7.00 0.41 3.24
N LEU A 115 -8.30 0.72 3.23
CA LEU A 115 -8.93 1.74 2.41
C LEU A 115 -9.81 2.62 3.29
N ARG A 116 -9.79 3.93 3.04
CA ARG A 116 -10.66 4.93 3.67
C ARG A 116 -11.18 5.87 2.59
N MET A 117 -12.47 6.15 2.60
CA MET A 117 -13.04 7.25 1.82
C MET A 117 -12.78 8.57 2.53
N ASP A 118 -12.26 9.55 1.81
CA ASP A 118 -11.99 10.89 2.33
C ASP A 118 -13.27 11.72 2.37
N ASP A 119 -13.38 12.65 3.33
CA ASP A 119 -14.52 13.53 3.60
C ASP A 119 -14.94 14.42 2.42
#